data_AF-A0A3B8PKX4-F1
#
_entry.id   AF-A0A3B8PKX4-F1
#
_cell.length_a   1.000
_cell.length_b   1.000
_cell.length_c   1.000
_cell.angle_alpha   90.00
_cell.angle_beta   90.00
_cell.angle_gamma   90.00
#
_symmetry.space_group_name_H-M   'P 1'
#
loop_
_entity.id
_entity.type
_entity.pdbx_description
1 polymer ?
#
loop_
_entity_poly.entity_id
_entity_poly.type
_entity_poly.pdbx_seq_one_letter_code
_entity_poly.pdbx_strand_id
1 'polypeptide(L)'
;AYRAWRESAWTDQVPESVFFNDVLPYASINERRDNWRADFFKRFRPLVAKAKTPGEAATQLNRAIFGRVKVRYSTGRPKADQSPYESIEAGLASCTGLSVLLIDACRAVGIPARFVGTPLWADGSGNHSWVEVYNKGGWHFTGAAEPTGNQLDRAWFLGRASKARADHRKHAIYATSYKPTGQSFPMVWLPEATYVHAVNVTARYLPKPKTPTGPDAKVSAVAMKSLGTWLSQPRDKRPPLAKQDFSKAALTKADAAKARTQLWADHVTAIRKDRAAEMKARVLSHGNLKMPFHYHVYGKKPKSGRSLYISLHGGGGTTQAVNDQQWNNQKGLYKPAEGVYLSPRAPTNTWNLWHQGHIDPLFDRLIENLIVFEDVDPDRVYLMGYSAGGDGVYQVAPRMADRLAAAAMMAGHPNDSTPHSLRNIGFTIHMGGRDSAYNRNKVAAAWGQQLGSLRKADPKGYAHLVKIYPNKGHWMDRLDAAAVPWMAKFRRNIHPDRIVWRQDDVTHSRFYWLAVDNKNRKGRSTLIASRTGQTIRIETSPVKRLTIRFDDKMLDLDKPIVVQSDKLTLHKGVVPRTLATLVTTLAERGDPRGVFPAEVVVEWPKTAAR
;
A
#
# COMPACT_ATOMS: atom_id res chain seq x y z
N ALA A 1 18.71 32.11 36.91
CA ALA A 1 18.12 31.36 35.79
C ALA A 1 17.27 32.27 34.92
N TYR A 2 16.19 32.86 35.45
CA TYR A 2 15.30 33.76 34.68
C TYR A 2 16.01 34.88 33.93
N ARG A 3 16.93 35.61 34.60
CA ARG A 3 17.76 36.63 33.95
C ARG A 3 18.49 36.07 32.73
N ALA A 4 19.29 35.03 32.92
CA ALA A 4 20.07 34.42 31.86
C ALA A 4 19.21 33.88 30.71
N TRP A 5 18.06 33.28 31.01
CA TRP A 5 17.13 32.77 30.00
C TRP A 5 16.46 33.90 29.22
N ARG A 6 15.95 34.95 29.88
CA ARG A 6 15.31 36.11 29.22
C ARG A 6 16.28 36.99 28.43
N GLU A 7 17.55 37.06 28.85
CA GLU A 7 18.61 37.81 28.15
C GLU A 7 19.29 37.00 27.03
N SER A 8 18.86 35.76 26.77
CA SER A 8 19.45 34.90 25.75
C SER A 8 18.77 35.06 24.39
N ALA A 9 19.49 34.82 23.30
CA ALA A 9 18.92 34.86 21.95
C ALA A 9 17.95 33.69 21.64
N TRP A 10 17.77 32.77 22.58
CA TRP A 10 17.00 31.54 22.42
C TRP A 10 15.89 31.38 23.46
N THR A 11 15.49 32.47 24.14
CA THR A 11 14.35 32.45 25.07
C THR A 11 13.14 31.78 24.43
N ASP A 12 12.76 32.23 23.22
CA ASP A 12 11.59 31.74 22.48
C ASP A 12 11.81 30.37 21.80
N GLN A 13 13.04 29.86 21.80
CA GLN A 13 13.38 28.54 21.25
C GLN A 13 13.24 27.42 22.29
N VAL A 14 13.07 27.78 23.56
CA VAL A 14 13.03 26.86 24.70
C VAL A 14 11.63 26.89 25.31
N PRO A 15 10.86 25.78 25.23
CA PRO A 15 9.58 25.68 25.93
C PRO A 15 9.76 25.88 27.44
N GLU A 16 8.79 26.54 28.06
CA GLU A 16 8.82 26.82 29.51
C GLU A 16 8.99 25.55 30.36
N SER A 17 8.36 24.45 29.93
CA SER A 17 8.51 23.14 30.59
C SER A 17 9.94 22.59 30.54
N VAL A 18 10.68 22.87 29.48
CA VAL A 18 12.11 22.50 29.35
C VAL A 18 12.97 23.44 30.19
N PHE A 19 12.63 24.73 30.25
CA PHE A 19 13.30 25.68 31.15
C PHE A 19 13.19 25.25 32.62
N PHE A 20 11.99 24.91 33.09
CA PHE A 20 11.77 24.46 34.47
C PHE A 20 12.51 23.17 34.80
N ASN A 21 12.58 22.23 33.86
CA ASN A 21 13.17 20.93 34.10
C ASN A 21 14.70 20.90 33.92
N ASP A 22 15.25 21.70 33.02
CA ASP A 22 16.63 21.52 32.53
C ASP A 22 17.48 22.81 32.54
N VAL A 23 16.95 23.94 33.03
CA VAL A 23 17.71 25.19 33.28
C VAL A 23 17.61 25.64 34.74
N LEU A 24 16.39 25.68 35.28
CA LEU A 24 16.10 26.19 36.62
C LEU A 24 16.80 25.42 37.76
N PRO A 25 16.98 24.09 37.71
CA PRO A 25 17.54 23.34 38.83
C PRO A 25 19.05 23.57 39.06
N TYR A 26 19.49 23.41 40.32
CA TYR A 26 20.87 23.63 40.75
C TYR A 26 21.76 22.36 40.75
N ALA A 27 21.16 21.20 40.51
CA ALA A 27 21.88 19.92 40.44
C ALA A 27 21.41 19.12 39.22
N SER A 28 22.09 18.04 38.91
CA SER A 28 21.78 17.11 37.82
C SER A 28 21.54 15.70 38.33
N ILE A 29 22.25 15.30 39.39
CA ILE A 29 22.23 13.97 40.01
C ILE A 29 22.27 14.14 41.55
N ASN A 30 23.17 13.44 42.24
CA ASN A 30 23.36 13.48 43.68
C ASN A 30 24.55 14.36 44.13
N GLU A 31 25.11 15.20 43.25
CA GLU A 31 26.30 16.00 43.54
C GLU A 31 26.08 17.00 44.71
N ARG A 32 27.16 17.53 45.27
CA ARG A 32 27.09 18.60 46.29
C ARG A 32 26.36 19.81 45.70
N ARG A 33 25.47 20.44 46.48
CA ARG A 33 24.70 21.60 46.04
C ARG A 33 25.57 22.84 46.21
N ASP A 34 26.07 23.36 45.10
CA ASP A 34 26.90 24.56 45.05
C ASP A 34 26.11 25.77 44.56
N ASN A 35 26.43 26.97 45.04
CA ASN A 35 25.87 28.21 44.52
C ASN A 35 26.62 28.72 43.26
N TRP A 36 26.81 27.85 42.28
CA TRP A 36 27.65 28.08 41.10
C TRP A 36 27.09 29.13 40.12
N ARG A 37 25.77 29.34 40.13
CA ARG A 37 25.06 30.01 39.02
C ARG A 37 25.50 31.45 38.77
N ALA A 38 25.61 32.26 39.81
CA ALA A 38 25.98 33.67 39.66
C ALA A 38 27.41 33.82 39.14
N ASP A 39 28.32 33.03 39.71
CA ASP A 39 29.73 32.97 39.31
C ASP A 39 29.89 32.46 37.87
N PHE A 40 29.26 31.35 37.52
CA PHE A 40 29.34 30.77 36.17
C PHE A 40 28.70 31.67 35.12
N PHE A 41 27.60 32.35 35.45
CA PHE A 41 27.02 33.35 34.55
C PHE A 41 28.03 34.47 34.28
N LYS A 42 28.67 35.02 35.32
CA LYS A 42 29.71 36.06 35.18
C LYS A 42 30.90 35.56 34.33
N ARG A 43 31.37 34.33 34.57
CA ARG A 43 32.54 33.76 33.86
C ARG A 43 32.26 33.41 32.41
N PHE A 44 31.07 32.87 32.11
CA PHE A 44 30.81 32.17 30.85
C PHE A 44 29.81 32.90 29.93
N ARG A 45 29.00 33.84 30.43
CA ARG A 45 28.11 34.64 29.57
C ARG A 45 28.85 35.39 28.44
N PRO A 46 30.08 35.91 28.63
CA PRO A 46 30.82 36.54 27.54
C PRO A 46 31.23 35.58 26.43
N LEU A 47 31.41 34.28 26.73
CA LEU A 47 31.81 33.27 25.74
C LEU A 47 30.74 33.02 24.69
N VAL A 48 29.47 33.15 25.09
CA VAL A 48 28.31 32.82 24.26
C VAL A 48 27.56 34.05 23.76
N ALA A 49 28.16 35.24 23.89
CA ALA A 49 27.48 36.50 23.61
C ALA A 49 26.98 36.66 22.17
N LYS A 50 27.66 35.99 21.21
CA LYS A 50 27.30 36.01 19.79
C LYS A 50 26.50 34.79 19.33
N ALA A 51 26.28 33.80 20.21
CA ALA A 51 25.59 32.58 19.84
C ALA A 51 24.09 32.84 19.65
N LYS A 52 23.50 32.26 18.61
CA LYS A 52 22.09 32.46 18.24
C LYS A 52 21.18 31.32 18.69
N THR A 53 21.74 30.17 19.03
CA THR A 53 20.99 28.99 19.45
C THR A 53 21.62 28.38 20.69
N PRO A 54 20.84 27.61 21.50
CA PRO A 54 21.41 26.95 22.66
C PRO A 54 22.52 25.95 22.27
N GLY A 55 22.39 25.28 21.12
CA GLY A 55 23.39 24.33 20.65
C GLY A 55 24.71 24.97 20.21
N GLU A 56 24.64 26.13 19.55
CA GLU A 56 25.85 26.90 19.21
C GLU A 56 26.56 27.35 20.50
N ALA A 57 25.80 27.89 21.46
CA ALA A 57 26.33 28.33 22.74
C ALA A 57 26.96 27.17 23.53
N ALA A 58 26.32 25.99 23.56
CA ALA A 58 26.85 24.82 24.24
C ALA A 58 28.17 24.31 23.65
N THR A 59 28.31 24.30 22.32
CA THR A 59 29.56 23.89 21.66
C THR A 59 30.70 24.91 21.88
N GLN A 60 30.37 26.20 22.03
CA GLN A 60 31.33 27.23 22.45
C GLN A 60 31.78 27.02 23.91
N LEU A 61 30.86 26.73 24.82
CA LEU A 61 31.20 26.42 26.21
C LEU A 61 32.07 25.17 26.33
N ASN A 62 31.68 24.06 25.68
CA ASN A 62 32.42 22.80 25.76
C ASN A 62 33.88 22.94 25.29
N ARG A 63 34.15 23.82 24.31
CA ARG A 63 35.51 24.12 23.85
C ARG A 63 36.35 24.93 24.84
N ALA A 64 35.71 25.76 25.66
CA ALA A 64 36.40 26.82 26.39
C ALA A 64 36.50 26.57 27.90
N ILE A 65 35.45 26.03 28.53
CA ILE A 65 35.32 26.12 30.00
C ILE A 65 36.38 25.29 30.74
N PHE A 66 36.71 24.08 30.25
CA PHE A 66 37.61 23.17 30.96
C PHE A 66 39.03 23.71 31.05
N GLY A 67 39.52 24.35 29.98
CA GLY A 67 40.80 25.06 30.00
C GLY A 67 40.79 26.28 30.94
N ARG A 68 39.67 27.03 30.97
CA ARG A 68 39.53 28.21 31.84
C ARG A 68 39.49 27.86 33.32
N VAL A 69 38.82 26.75 33.67
CA VAL A 69 38.73 26.29 35.06
C VAL A 69 39.81 25.28 35.44
N LYS A 70 40.72 24.97 34.51
CA LYS A 70 41.87 24.06 34.69
C LYS A 70 41.48 22.64 35.15
N VAL A 71 40.34 22.12 34.68
CA VAL A 71 39.87 20.76 35.00
C VAL A 71 40.18 19.81 33.85
N ARG A 72 40.76 18.65 34.15
CA ARG A 72 41.09 17.60 33.16
C ARG A 72 40.39 16.29 33.49
N TYR A 73 40.16 15.47 32.47
CA TYR A 73 39.66 14.12 32.66
C TYR A 73 40.67 13.28 33.44
N SER A 74 40.22 12.61 34.50
CA SER A 74 40.99 11.58 35.21
C SER A 74 40.08 10.69 36.04
N THR A 75 40.45 9.42 36.18
CA THR A 75 39.84 8.48 37.13
C THR A 75 40.47 8.58 38.52
N GLY A 76 41.55 9.34 38.72
CA GLY A 76 42.17 9.62 40.02
C GLY A 76 41.49 10.73 40.84
N ARG A 77 40.32 11.20 40.39
CA ARG A 77 39.47 12.18 41.06
C ARG A 77 38.95 11.71 42.45
N PRO A 78 38.65 12.63 43.40
CA PRO A 78 38.25 12.27 44.76
C PRO A 78 36.94 11.45 44.88
N LYS A 79 35.94 11.74 44.05
CA LYS A 79 34.67 11.00 43.99
C LYS A 79 34.04 11.04 42.59
N ALA A 80 33.08 10.17 42.30
CA ALA A 80 32.50 10.06 40.96
C ALA A 80 31.58 11.24 40.60
N ASP A 81 30.77 11.68 41.54
CA ASP A 81 29.66 12.65 41.45
C ASP A 81 30.07 14.04 41.93
N GLN A 82 31.28 14.49 41.58
CA GLN A 82 31.76 15.82 41.92
C GLN A 82 30.82 16.90 41.37
N SER A 83 30.49 17.85 42.24
CA SER A 83 29.93 19.15 41.88
C SER A 83 30.90 19.96 41.02
N PRO A 84 30.46 21.07 40.39
CA PRO A 84 31.35 21.95 39.65
C PRO A 84 32.55 22.43 40.48
N TYR A 85 32.36 22.89 41.73
CA TYR A 85 33.50 23.40 42.50
C TYR A 85 34.40 22.29 43.03
N GLU A 86 33.87 21.12 43.40
CA GLU A 86 34.71 19.97 43.74
C GLU A 86 35.59 19.53 42.55
N SER A 87 35.09 19.65 41.32
CA SER A 87 35.88 19.38 40.11
C SER A 87 36.97 20.43 39.89
N ILE A 88 36.66 21.70 40.16
CA ILE A 88 37.59 22.84 40.02
C ILE A 88 38.69 22.79 41.09
N GLU A 89 38.33 22.55 42.35
CA GLU A 89 39.26 22.40 43.48
C GLU A 89 40.24 21.25 43.25
N ALA A 90 39.74 20.10 42.76
CA ALA A 90 40.58 18.94 42.48
C ALA A 90 41.44 19.09 41.21
N GLY A 91 41.03 19.95 40.26
CA GLY A 91 41.61 20.02 38.91
C GLY A 91 41.37 18.76 38.05
N LEU A 92 40.68 17.75 38.60
CA LEU A 92 40.46 16.43 38.02
C LEU A 92 39.00 16.03 38.17
N ALA A 93 38.42 15.48 37.10
CA ALA A 93 37.07 14.94 37.11
C ALA A 93 36.95 13.75 36.15
N SER A 94 36.03 12.82 36.44
CA SER A 94 35.64 11.78 35.49
C SER A 94 34.55 12.26 34.54
N CYS A 95 34.09 11.40 33.60
CA CYS A 95 33.03 11.75 32.66
C CYS A 95 31.75 12.28 33.37
N THR A 96 31.44 11.79 34.57
CA THR A 96 30.35 12.30 35.40
C THR A 96 30.60 13.76 35.84
N GLY A 97 31.70 14.05 36.52
CA GLY A 97 32.00 15.42 37.00
C GLY A 97 32.18 16.43 35.87
N LEU A 98 32.82 16.03 34.75
CA LEU A 98 32.92 16.89 33.57
C LEU A 98 31.54 17.21 32.97
N SER A 99 30.63 16.23 32.96
CA SER A 99 29.26 16.44 32.46
C SER A 99 28.48 17.40 33.36
N VAL A 100 28.55 17.22 34.69
CA VAL A 100 27.92 18.14 35.66
C VAL A 100 28.46 19.56 35.46
N LEU A 101 29.79 19.72 35.39
CA LEU A 101 30.43 21.02 35.17
C LEU A 101 29.96 21.70 33.86
N LEU A 102 29.85 20.95 32.75
CA LEU A 102 29.36 21.49 31.49
C LEU A 102 27.87 21.84 31.54
N ILE A 103 27.05 21.01 32.19
CA ILE A 103 25.62 21.26 32.37
C ILE A 103 25.43 22.55 33.17
N ASP A 104 26.14 22.73 34.26
CA ASP A 104 26.02 23.93 35.10
C ASP A 104 26.50 25.18 34.37
N ALA A 105 27.59 25.08 33.59
CA ALA A 105 28.01 26.17 32.71
C ALA A 105 26.93 26.54 31.68
N CYS A 106 26.27 25.53 31.06
CA CYS A 106 25.17 25.72 30.12
C CYS A 106 23.97 26.39 30.82
N ARG A 107 23.51 25.84 31.93
CA ARG A 107 22.36 26.32 32.69
C ARG A 107 22.58 27.73 33.25
N ALA A 108 23.81 28.06 33.64
CA ALA A 108 24.16 29.40 34.11
C ALA A 108 23.83 30.48 33.08
N VAL A 109 24.05 30.19 31.80
CA VAL A 109 23.81 31.13 30.68
C VAL A 109 22.49 30.87 29.94
N GLY A 110 21.57 30.09 30.54
CA GLY A 110 20.21 29.90 30.02
C GLY A 110 20.05 28.80 28.96
N ILE A 111 21.04 27.92 28.79
CA ILE A 111 20.97 26.78 27.86
C ILE A 111 20.39 25.57 28.59
N PRO A 112 19.31 24.93 28.10
CA PRO A 112 18.79 23.70 28.71
C PRO A 112 19.74 22.54 28.44
N ALA A 113 20.25 21.95 29.51
CA ALA A 113 21.19 20.84 29.47
C ALA A 113 20.88 19.83 30.57
N ARG A 114 21.13 18.55 30.30
CA ARG A 114 20.89 17.47 31.24
C ARG A 114 21.92 16.36 31.17
N PHE A 115 22.02 15.64 32.28
CA PHE A 115 22.94 14.54 32.44
C PHE A 115 22.39 13.28 31.76
N VAL A 116 23.23 12.62 30.98
CA VAL A 116 22.89 11.39 30.25
C VAL A 116 23.98 10.36 30.50
N GLY A 117 23.61 9.08 30.55
CA GLY A 117 24.60 8.02 30.68
C GLY A 117 24.04 6.62 30.48
N THR A 118 24.97 5.67 30.38
CA THR A 118 24.70 4.24 30.44
C THR A 118 25.40 3.63 31.66
N PRO A 119 24.72 2.76 32.44
CA PRO A 119 25.35 2.03 33.56
C PRO A 119 26.44 1.08 33.10
N LEU A 120 26.25 0.48 31.91
CA LEU A 120 27.16 -0.49 31.35
C LEU A 120 26.93 -0.58 29.84
N TRP A 121 27.97 -0.32 29.05
CA TRP A 121 27.90 -0.54 27.60
C TRP A 121 27.44 -1.96 27.27
N ALA A 122 26.79 -2.13 26.13
CA ALA A 122 26.29 -3.44 25.70
C ALA A 122 27.39 -4.48 25.44
N ASP A 123 28.65 -4.04 25.30
CA ASP A 123 29.84 -4.88 25.20
C ASP A 123 30.53 -5.14 26.56
N GLY A 124 29.97 -4.65 27.67
CA GLY A 124 30.52 -4.82 29.01
C GLY A 124 31.68 -3.89 29.37
N SER A 125 32.06 -2.94 28.51
CA SER A 125 33.27 -2.10 28.68
C SER A 125 33.17 -0.97 29.73
N GLY A 126 32.26 -1.10 30.70
CA GLY A 126 32.04 -0.12 31.79
C GLY A 126 30.93 0.90 31.51
N ASN A 127 30.77 1.86 32.43
CA ASN A 127 29.78 2.93 32.36
C ASN A 127 30.33 4.17 31.64
N HIS A 128 29.45 5.06 31.19
CA HIS A 128 29.85 6.36 30.68
C HIS A 128 28.74 7.39 30.81
N SER A 129 29.12 8.66 30.97
CA SER A 129 28.22 9.80 31.15
C SER A 129 28.61 10.94 30.22
N TRP A 130 27.61 11.66 29.70
CA TRP A 130 27.75 12.81 28.80
C TRP A 130 26.57 13.77 28.94
N VAL A 131 26.46 14.75 28.04
CA VAL A 131 25.47 15.83 28.11
C VAL A 131 24.52 15.78 26.92
N GLU A 132 23.22 15.96 27.18
CA GLU A 132 22.24 16.36 26.16
C GLU A 132 21.86 17.83 26.34
N VAL A 133 21.76 18.56 25.23
CA VAL A 133 21.40 19.98 25.13
C VAL A 133 20.15 20.11 24.28
N TYR A 134 19.21 20.94 24.72
CA TYR A 134 18.00 21.22 23.95
C TYR A 134 18.28 22.27 22.87
N ASN A 135 18.06 21.95 21.61
CA ASN A 135 18.35 22.83 20.48
C ASN A 135 17.37 22.54 19.34
N LYS A 136 16.86 23.58 18.67
CA LYS A 136 15.93 23.45 17.52
C LYS A 136 14.76 22.47 17.74
N GLY A 137 14.14 22.52 18.92
CA GLY A 137 12.97 21.71 19.24
C GLY A 137 13.27 20.29 19.74
N GLY A 138 14.53 19.88 19.85
CA GLY A 138 14.91 18.52 20.25
C GLY A 138 16.14 18.43 21.15
N TRP A 139 16.41 17.23 21.66
CA TRP A 139 17.59 16.92 22.46
C TRP A 139 18.72 16.41 21.56
N HIS A 140 19.90 16.99 21.73
CA HIS A 140 21.12 16.68 20.97
C HIS A 140 22.26 16.41 21.94
N PHE A 141 23.15 15.47 21.63
CA PHE A 141 24.21 15.08 22.58
C PHE A 141 25.58 15.68 22.26
N THR A 142 26.42 15.79 23.29
CA THR A 142 27.84 16.13 23.18
C THR A 142 28.61 15.48 24.34
N GLY A 143 29.86 15.08 24.11
CA GLY A 143 30.77 14.69 25.19
C GLY A 143 31.18 15.90 26.03
N ALA A 144 31.67 15.68 27.25
CA ALA A 144 32.14 16.77 28.12
C ALA A 144 33.67 16.82 28.10
N ALA A 145 34.24 17.99 27.75
CA ALA A 145 35.66 18.19 27.44
C ALA A 145 36.14 17.45 26.17
N GLU A 146 35.19 17.11 25.29
CA GLU A 146 35.42 16.38 24.05
C GLU A 146 34.79 17.17 22.87
N PRO A 147 35.25 18.40 22.59
CA PRO A 147 34.59 19.25 21.62
C PRO A 147 34.72 18.73 20.18
N THR A 148 33.60 18.61 19.50
CA THR A 148 33.48 18.22 18.08
C THR A 148 33.31 19.44 17.16
N GLY A 149 34.13 20.48 17.40
CA GLY A 149 33.98 21.77 16.74
C GLY A 149 32.64 22.44 17.08
N ASN A 150 31.84 22.74 16.07
CA ASN A 150 30.50 23.34 16.22
C ASN A 150 29.36 22.30 16.11
N GLN A 151 29.67 21.01 16.10
CA GLN A 151 28.69 19.95 15.82
C GLN A 151 28.24 19.27 17.12
N LEU A 152 26.93 19.21 17.34
CA LEU A 152 26.31 18.26 18.26
C LEU A 152 26.09 16.93 17.54
N ASP A 153 25.66 15.91 18.30
CA ASP A 153 25.40 14.54 17.83
C ASP A 153 26.63 13.85 17.22
N ARG A 154 27.82 14.25 17.67
CA ARG A 154 29.08 13.60 17.37
C ARG A 154 29.84 13.38 18.67
N ALA A 155 30.33 12.15 18.85
CA ALA A 155 31.19 11.77 19.96
C ALA A 155 31.88 10.44 19.63
N TRP A 156 33.02 10.18 20.27
CA TRP A 156 33.77 8.93 20.08
C TRP A 156 32.97 7.69 20.50
N PHE A 157 32.04 7.84 21.47
CA PHE A 157 31.24 6.74 22.01
C PHE A 157 30.03 6.35 21.15
N LEU A 158 29.75 7.05 20.03
CA LEU A 158 28.54 6.84 19.24
C LEU A 158 28.40 5.40 18.73
N GLY A 159 29.52 4.75 18.36
CA GLY A 159 29.54 3.35 17.94
C GLY A 159 29.17 2.35 19.04
N ARG A 160 29.37 2.71 20.32
CA ARG A 160 28.94 1.89 21.47
C ARG A 160 27.48 2.21 21.84
N ALA A 161 27.13 3.49 21.84
CA ALA A 161 25.77 3.95 22.12
C ALA A 161 24.73 3.37 21.14
N SER A 162 25.12 3.17 19.88
CA SER A 162 24.27 2.52 18.86
C SER A 162 23.96 1.05 19.11
N LYS A 163 24.64 0.41 20.06
CA LYS A 163 24.41 -0.98 20.48
C LYS A 163 23.62 -1.10 21.79
N ALA A 164 23.17 0.01 22.37
CA ALA A 164 22.40 0.02 23.60
C ALA A 164 21.09 -0.79 23.48
N ARG A 165 20.58 -1.30 24.61
CA ARG A 165 19.39 -2.16 24.64
C ARG A 165 18.30 -1.51 25.48
N ALA A 166 17.25 -1.01 24.84
CA ALA A 166 16.24 -0.18 25.48
C ALA A 166 15.43 -0.92 26.56
N ASP A 167 15.30 -2.24 26.42
CA ASP A 167 14.60 -3.17 27.29
C ASP A 167 15.46 -3.72 28.44
N HIS A 168 16.75 -3.36 28.50
CA HIS A 168 17.68 -3.89 29.49
C HIS A 168 18.26 -2.77 30.37
N ARG A 169 17.81 -2.66 31.63
CA ARG A 169 18.14 -1.54 32.54
C ARG A 169 19.64 -1.21 32.65
N LYS A 170 20.53 -2.22 32.64
CA LYS A 170 21.98 -2.00 32.71
C LYS A 170 22.59 -1.49 31.38
N HIS A 171 21.96 -1.75 30.24
CA HIS A 171 22.50 -1.48 28.89
C HIS A 171 21.71 -0.44 28.10
N ALA A 172 20.67 0.12 28.70
CA ALA A 172 19.92 1.26 28.19
C ALA A 172 20.68 2.57 28.48
N ILE A 173 20.26 3.62 27.77
CA ILE A 173 20.75 4.98 27.97
C ILE A 173 19.65 5.81 28.62
N TYR A 174 20.00 6.51 29.68
CA TYR A 174 19.08 7.32 30.49
C TYR A 174 19.50 8.78 30.48
N ALA A 175 18.51 9.68 30.48
CA ALA A 175 18.71 11.09 30.72
C ALA A 175 17.96 11.51 31.98
N THR A 176 18.60 12.31 32.84
CA THR A 176 18.01 12.82 34.09
C THR A 176 16.80 13.72 33.84
N SER A 177 15.90 13.77 34.81
CA SER A 177 14.69 14.59 34.79
C SER A 177 14.34 15.02 36.21
N TYR A 178 13.90 16.27 36.39
CA TYR A 178 13.31 16.75 37.64
C TYR A 178 11.83 16.42 37.72
N LYS A 179 11.14 16.42 36.57
CA LYS A 179 9.79 15.89 36.47
C LYS A 179 9.82 14.38 36.79
N PRO A 180 8.95 13.88 37.68
CA PRO A 180 8.78 12.45 37.92
C PRO A 180 8.44 11.70 36.62
N THR A 181 9.14 10.60 36.36
CA THR A 181 9.01 9.80 35.12
C THR A 181 8.59 8.36 35.36
N GLY A 182 8.47 7.94 36.62
CA GLY A 182 8.29 6.53 37.01
C GLY A 182 9.57 5.69 36.87
N GLN A 183 10.71 6.28 36.51
CA GLN A 183 12.00 5.59 36.40
C GLN A 183 13.10 6.41 37.09
N SER A 184 14.06 5.73 37.73
CA SER A 184 15.23 6.36 38.32
C SER A 184 16.47 6.24 37.43
N PHE A 185 17.34 7.27 37.48
CA PHE A 185 18.65 7.24 36.85
C PHE A 185 19.55 6.21 37.56
N PRO A 186 20.07 5.20 36.85
CA PRO A 186 20.94 4.19 37.43
C PRO A 186 22.36 4.73 37.70
N MET A 187 22.58 5.30 38.88
CA MET A 187 23.88 5.80 39.31
C MET A 187 24.78 4.65 39.76
N VAL A 188 25.85 4.35 39.01
CA VAL A 188 26.73 3.21 39.30
C VAL A 188 27.55 3.37 40.59
N TRP A 189 27.74 4.60 41.06
CA TRP A 189 28.41 4.92 42.33
C TRP A 189 27.45 4.98 43.52
N LEU A 190 26.12 4.96 43.27
CA LEU A 190 25.10 4.95 44.30
C LEU A 190 23.88 4.11 43.83
N PRO A 191 24.02 2.77 43.72
CA PRO A 191 23.06 1.93 43.02
C PRO A 191 21.64 1.93 43.60
N GLU A 192 21.52 2.12 44.92
CA GLU A 192 20.25 2.09 45.66
C GLU A 192 19.44 3.38 45.57
N ALA A 193 20.00 4.46 45.01
CA ALA A 193 19.31 5.74 44.93
C ALA A 193 18.23 5.75 43.83
N THR A 194 16.99 6.04 44.24
CA THR A 194 15.81 6.07 43.36
C THR A 194 15.22 7.47 43.18
N TYR A 195 15.73 8.47 43.90
CA TYR A 195 15.18 9.83 43.94
C TYR A 195 15.60 10.71 42.73
N VAL A 196 16.59 10.32 41.94
CA VAL A 196 16.94 11.01 40.69
C VAL A 196 16.11 10.40 39.57
N HIS A 197 15.11 11.11 39.05
CA HIS A 197 14.26 10.59 37.97
C HIS A 197 14.99 10.60 36.63
N ALA A 198 14.57 9.72 35.71
CA ALA A 198 15.15 9.62 34.38
C ALA A 198 14.17 9.21 33.29
N VAL A 199 14.46 9.60 32.06
CA VAL A 199 13.80 9.11 30.85
C VAL A 199 14.75 8.12 30.16
N ASN A 200 14.24 6.96 29.74
CA ASN A 200 14.99 6.08 28.84
C ASN A 200 15.05 6.71 27.44
N VAL A 201 16.24 7.11 27.02
CA VAL A 201 16.48 7.83 25.76
C VAL A 201 17.22 6.98 24.73
N THR A 202 17.33 5.67 24.96
CA THR A 202 18.06 4.71 24.12
C THR A 202 17.74 4.85 22.63
N ALA A 203 16.46 5.04 22.29
CA ALA A 203 16.01 5.17 20.91
C ALA A 203 16.69 6.31 20.12
N ARG A 204 17.19 7.37 20.77
CA ARG A 204 17.92 8.46 20.11
C ARG A 204 19.31 8.06 19.62
N TYR A 205 19.89 7.03 20.22
CA TYR A 205 21.25 6.57 19.96
C TYR A 205 21.28 5.36 19.03
N LEU A 206 20.15 4.66 18.86
CA LEU A 206 20.05 3.52 17.95
C LEU A 206 20.18 3.96 16.48
N PRO A 207 20.72 3.10 15.60
CA PRO A 207 20.67 3.33 14.17
C PRO A 207 19.22 3.56 13.75
N LYS A 208 18.93 4.70 13.14
CA LYS A 208 17.63 4.90 12.51
C LYS A 208 17.45 3.77 11.49
N PRO A 209 16.31 3.06 11.47
CA PRO A 209 16.06 2.07 10.45
C PRO A 209 16.30 2.76 9.11
N LYS A 210 17.15 2.17 8.26
CA LYS A 210 17.21 2.58 6.86
C LYS A 210 15.80 2.39 6.35
N THR A 211 15.07 3.48 6.13
CA THR A 211 13.92 3.47 5.23
C THR A 211 14.41 2.73 3.99
N PRO A 212 13.70 1.71 3.48
CA PRO A 212 14.06 1.15 2.19
C PRO A 212 14.20 2.34 1.26
N THR A 213 15.42 2.64 0.82
CA THR A 213 15.61 3.67 -0.19
C THR A 213 14.76 3.17 -1.34
N GLY A 214 13.76 3.95 -1.73
CA GLY A 214 12.95 3.65 -2.90
C GLY A 214 13.85 3.34 -4.10
N PRO A 215 13.29 2.83 -5.20
CA PRO A 215 14.03 2.46 -6.39
C PRO A 215 15.06 3.54 -6.78
N ASP A 216 16.31 3.14 -7.07
CA ASP A 216 17.35 4.06 -7.50
C ASP A 216 16.91 4.77 -8.79
N ALA A 217 16.79 6.10 -8.72
CA ALA A 217 16.30 6.92 -9.82
C ALA A 217 17.17 6.79 -11.09
N LYS A 218 18.48 6.57 -10.96
CA LYS A 218 19.38 6.38 -12.10
C LYS A 218 19.13 5.02 -12.76
N VAL A 219 18.96 3.96 -11.96
CA VAL A 219 18.63 2.62 -12.47
C VAL A 219 17.28 2.63 -13.19
N SER A 220 16.28 3.28 -12.59
CA SER A 220 14.95 3.46 -13.18
C SER A 220 15.02 4.23 -14.51
N ALA A 221 15.78 5.32 -14.58
CA ALA A 221 15.97 6.10 -15.79
C ALA A 221 16.67 5.29 -16.92
N VAL A 222 17.67 4.46 -16.57
CA VAL A 222 18.32 3.56 -17.53
C VAL A 222 17.32 2.53 -18.09
N ALA A 223 16.50 1.92 -17.23
CA ALA A 223 15.46 1.00 -17.68
C ALA A 223 14.45 1.67 -18.63
N MET A 224 14.07 2.92 -18.36
CA MET A 224 13.20 3.71 -19.25
C MET A 224 13.86 4.06 -20.59
N LYS A 225 15.16 4.36 -20.61
CA LYS A 225 15.90 4.56 -21.86
C LYS A 225 15.94 3.27 -22.68
N SER A 226 16.21 2.13 -22.04
CA SER A 226 16.20 0.82 -22.68
C SER A 226 14.82 0.43 -23.21
N LEU A 227 13.73 0.77 -22.49
CA LEU A 227 12.37 0.62 -23.01
C LEU A 227 12.16 1.44 -24.28
N GLY A 228 12.65 2.69 -24.32
CA GLY A 228 12.59 3.54 -25.52
C GLY A 228 13.28 2.90 -26.73
N THR A 229 14.51 2.39 -26.54
CA THR A 229 15.26 1.66 -27.58
C THR A 229 14.57 0.36 -28.00
N TRP A 230 13.90 -0.33 -27.07
CA TRP A 230 13.12 -1.52 -27.37
C TRP A 230 11.88 -1.18 -28.22
N LEU A 231 11.17 -0.12 -27.87
CA LEU A 231 9.98 0.35 -28.59
C LEU A 231 10.31 0.90 -29.99
N SER A 232 11.49 1.47 -30.21
CA SER A 232 11.89 1.98 -31.53
C SER A 232 12.21 0.89 -32.55
N GLN A 233 12.43 -0.35 -32.11
CA GLN A 233 12.65 -1.48 -33.02
C GLN A 233 11.34 -1.90 -33.70
N PRO A 234 11.40 -2.42 -34.96
CA PRO A 234 10.26 -3.06 -35.60
C PRO A 234 9.69 -4.17 -34.71
N ARG A 235 8.36 -4.21 -34.53
CA ARG A 235 7.68 -5.08 -33.56
C ARG A 235 7.99 -6.56 -33.74
N ASP A 236 8.09 -7.00 -34.99
CA ASP A 236 8.44 -8.37 -35.40
C ASP A 236 9.89 -8.76 -35.06
N LYS A 237 10.77 -7.77 -34.81
CA LYS A 237 12.17 -7.99 -34.43
C LYS A 237 12.44 -7.81 -32.93
N ARG A 238 11.45 -7.39 -32.14
CA ARG A 238 11.64 -7.10 -30.72
C ARG A 238 11.82 -8.41 -29.92
N PRO A 239 12.87 -8.53 -29.09
CA PRO A 239 12.99 -9.66 -28.18
C PRO A 239 11.91 -9.56 -27.08
N PRO A 240 11.47 -10.68 -26.46
CA PRO A 240 10.43 -10.64 -25.43
C PRO A 240 10.81 -9.72 -24.26
N LEU A 241 10.03 -8.65 -24.05
CA LEU A 241 10.35 -7.58 -23.08
C LEU A 241 10.51 -8.12 -21.66
N ALA A 242 9.59 -8.99 -21.20
CA ALA A 242 9.64 -9.58 -19.85
C ALA A 242 10.89 -10.44 -19.57
N LYS A 243 11.62 -10.83 -20.62
CA LYS A 243 12.87 -11.62 -20.50
C LYS A 243 14.12 -10.75 -20.51
N GLN A 244 14.00 -9.45 -20.77
CA GLN A 244 15.15 -8.54 -20.81
C GLN A 244 15.61 -8.20 -19.40
N ASP A 245 16.91 -8.08 -19.16
CA ASP A 245 17.42 -7.81 -17.80
C ASP A 245 17.02 -6.43 -17.28
N PHE A 246 17.04 -5.41 -18.13
CA PHE A 246 16.56 -4.07 -17.75
C PHE A 246 15.07 -4.06 -17.39
N SER A 247 14.29 -5.08 -17.79
CA SER A 247 12.86 -5.13 -17.48
C SER A 247 12.57 -5.50 -16.02
N LYS A 248 13.54 -6.12 -15.34
CA LYS A 248 13.46 -6.55 -13.93
C LYS A 248 13.90 -5.44 -12.96
N ALA A 249 14.48 -4.36 -13.47
CA ALA A 249 14.92 -3.22 -12.68
C ALA A 249 13.74 -2.57 -11.95
N ALA A 250 13.98 -2.14 -10.71
CA ALA A 250 12.97 -1.44 -9.92
C ALA A 250 12.77 -0.02 -10.46
N LEU A 251 11.51 0.32 -10.79
CA LEU A 251 11.13 1.61 -11.32
C LEU A 251 10.59 2.53 -10.23
N THR A 252 10.93 3.82 -10.34
CA THR A 252 10.23 4.88 -9.59
C THR A 252 8.74 4.89 -9.94
N LYS A 253 7.91 5.44 -9.05
CA LYS A 253 6.47 5.62 -9.31
C LYS A 253 6.19 6.37 -10.61
N ALA A 254 6.96 7.43 -10.86
CA ALA A 254 6.81 8.26 -12.06
C ALA A 254 7.18 7.49 -13.34
N ASP A 255 8.31 6.76 -13.32
CA ASP A 255 8.75 5.98 -14.48
C ASP A 255 7.84 4.80 -14.76
N ALA A 256 7.32 4.12 -13.73
CA ALA A 256 6.34 3.06 -13.92
C ALA A 256 5.04 3.56 -14.57
N ALA A 257 4.57 4.76 -14.20
CA ALA A 257 3.42 5.40 -14.84
C ALA A 257 3.69 5.77 -16.31
N LYS A 258 4.89 6.30 -16.59
CA LYS A 258 5.34 6.61 -17.95
C LYS A 258 5.44 5.34 -18.81
N ALA A 259 6.08 4.29 -18.29
CA ALA A 259 6.19 2.99 -18.95
C ALA A 259 4.83 2.40 -19.27
N ARG A 260 3.89 2.41 -18.32
CA ARG A 260 2.51 1.93 -18.54
C ARG A 260 1.85 2.66 -19.72
N THR A 261 2.02 3.98 -19.79
CA THR A 261 1.47 4.80 -20.88
C THR A 261 2.09 4.45 -22.24
N GLN A 262 3.42 4.31 -22.29
CA GLN A 262 4.14 3.96 -23.52
C GLN A 262 3.81 2.53 -24.01
N LEU A 263 3.77 1.56 -23.09
CA LEU A 263 3.40 0.18 -23.40
C LEU A 263 1.96 0.07 -23.88
N TRP A 264 1.03 0.81 -23.25
CA TRP A 264 -0.35 0.86 -23.71
C TRP A 264 -0.47 1.47 -25.12
N ALA A 265 0.24 2.56 -25.41
CA ALA A 265 0.22 3.18 -26.73
C ALA A 265 0.76 2.25 -27.84
N ASP A 266 1.85 1.53 -27.57
CA ASP A 266 2.39 0.51 -28.48
C ASP A 266 1.39 -0.64 -28.68
N HIS A 267 0.78 -1.10 -27.60
CA HIS A 267 -0.23 -2.14 -27.63
C HIS A 267 -1.46 -1.75 -28.47
N VAL A 268 -2.00 -0.54 -28.27
CA VAL A 268 -3.08 0.04 -29.07
C VAL A 268 -2.72 0.06 -30.56
N THR A 269 -1.51 0.53 -30.89
CA THR A 269 -1.03 0.59 -32.28
C THR A 269 -1.04 -0.79 -32.93
N ALA A 270 -0.58 -1.81 -32.20
CA ALA A 270 -0.56 -3.16 -32.71
C ALA A 270 -1.94 -3.79 -32.81
N ILE A 271 -2.81 -3.64 -31.79
CA ILE A 271 -4.18 -4.16 -31.87
C ILE A 271 -4.92 -3.55 -33.06
N ARG A 272 -4.74 -2.25 -33.32
CA ARG A 272 -5.31 -1.60 -34.52
C ARG A 272 -4.85 -2.25 -35.81
N LYS A 273 -3.57 -2.63 -35.92
CA LYS A 273 -3.02 -3.30 -37.10
C LYS A 273 -3.49 -4.76 -37.17
N ASP A 274 -3.20 -5.54 -36.14
CA ASP A 274 -3.33 -6.99 -36.09
C ASP A 274 -4.80 -7.44 -36.12
N ARG A 275 -5.72 -6.60 -35.64
CA ARG A 275 -7.15 -6.92 -35.51
C ARG A 275 -8.07 -6.04 -36.37
N ALA A 276 -7.54 -5.24 -37.29
CA ALA A 276 -8.35 -4.44 -38.22
C ALA A 276 -9.32 -5.30 -39.04
N ALA A 277 -8.83 -6.42 -39.58
CA ALA A 277 -9.61 -7.28 -40.46
C ALA A 277 -10.83 -7.91 -39.74
N GLU A 278 -10.65 -8.41 -38.52
CA GLU A 278 -11.76 -9.00 -37.75
C GLU A 278 -12.78 -7.96 -37.29
N MET A 279 -12.33 -6.74 -36.99
CA MET A 279 -13.22 -5.63 -36.64
C MET A 279 -14.03 -5.15 -37.84
N LYS A 280 -13.40 -5.10 -39.02
CA LYS A 280 -14.10 -4.80 -40.29
C LYS A 280 -15.11 -5.89 -40.64
N ALA A 281 -14.71 -7.16 -40.54
CA ALA A 281 -15.59 -8.31 -40.81
C ALA A 281 -16.69 -8.49 -39.75
N ARG A 282 -16.49 -7.92 -38.56
CA ARG A 282 -17.32 -8.12 -37.36
C ARG A 282 -17.49 -9.59 -36.98
N VAL A 283 -16.40 -10.35 -37.04
CA VAL A 283 -16.36 -11.77 -36.66
C VAL A 283 -15.07 -12.04 -35.91
N LEU A 284 -15.18 -12.57 -34.69
CA LEU A 284 -14.03 -13.10 -33.95
C LEU A 284 -13.90 -14.61 -34.17
N SER A 285 -12.67 -15.13 -34.12
CA SER A 285 -12.39 -16.56 -34.24
C SER A 285 -11.66 -17.10 -33.00
N HIS A 286 -12.00 -18.32 -32.60
CA HIS A 286 -11.30 -19.08 -31.55
C HIS A 286 -11.21 -20.55 -31.98
N GLY A 287 -10.05 -20.98 -32.46
CA GLY A 287 -9.93 -22.23 -33.20
C GLY A 287 -10.86 -22.22 -34.43
N ASN A 288 -11.68 -23.25 -34.58
CA ASN A 288 -12.66 -23.36 -35.67
C ASN A 288 -13.98 -22.64 -35.40
N LEU A 289 -14.17 -22.09 -34.19
CA LEU A 289 -15.39 -21.42 -33.78
C LEU A 289 -15.37 -19.95 -34.21
N LYS A 290 -16.52 -19.44 -34.67
CA LYS A 290 -16.71 -18.06 -35.10
C LYS A 290 -17.79 -17.38 -34.25
N MET A 291 -17.52 -16.16 -33.82
CA MET A 291 -18.46 -15.29 -33.11
C MET A 291 -18.70 -14.03 -33.94
N PRO A 292 -19.67 -14.05 -34.87
CA PRO A 292 -20.17 -12.83 -35.48
C PRO A 292 -20.67 -11.86 -34.40
N PHE A 293 -20.50 -10.57 -34.60
CA PHE A 293 -21.05 -9.56 -33.70
C PHE A 293 -21.61 -8.37 -34.45
N HIS A 294 -22.53 -7.67 -33.81
CA HIS A 294 -23.11 -6.45 -34.33
C HIS A 294 -23.11 -5.40 -33.23
N TYR A 295 -22.87 -4.13 -33.54
CA TYR A 295 -23.05 -3.07 -32.56
C TYR A 295 -23.57 -1.77 -33.18
N HIS A 296 -24.29 -1.01 -32.35
CA HIS A 296 -24.67 0.38 -32.56
C HIS A 296 -23.95 1.26 -31.55
N VAL A 297 -23.69 2.51 -31.94
CA VAL A 297 -23.15 3.53 -31.05
C VAL A 297 -24.23 4.56 -30.76
N TYR A 298 -24.59 4.70 -29.49
CA TYR A 298 -25.59 5.66 -29.03
C TYR A 298 -24.95 6.81 -28.25
N GLY A 299 -25.59 7.98 -28.31
CA GLY A 299 -25.23 9.15 -27.52
C GLY A 299 -23.86 9.76 -27.84
N LYS A 300 -23.58 10.90 -27.22
CA LYS A 300 -22.30 11.61 -27.34
C LYS A 300 -21.23 10.91 -26.49
N LYS A 301 -20.04 10.70 -27.06
CA LYS A 301 -18.91 10.06 -26.36
C LYS A 301 -18.46 10.91 -25.15
N PRO A 302 -18.44 10.34 -23.92
CA PRO A 302 -17.87 11.00 -22.74
C PRO A 302 -16.35 11.13 -22.83
N LYS A 303 -15.77 12.11 -22.11
CA LYS A 303 -14.30 12.29 -22.03
C LYS A 303 -13.56 11.07 -21.50
N SER A 304 -14.22 10.26 -20.66
CA SER A 304 -13.62 9.06 -20.08
C SER A 304 -13.67 7.83 -20.99
N GLY A 305 -14.25 7.95 -22.20
CA GLY A 305 -14.58 6.83 -23.06
C GLY A 305 -16.06 6.43 -23.00
N ARG A 306 -16.48 5.61 -23.96
CA ARG A 306 -17.85 5.11 -24.11
C ARG A 306 -18.17 4.00 -23.11
N SER A 307 -19.43 3.88 -22.73
CA SER A 307 -19.94 2.64 -22.12
C SER A 307 -19.97 1.50 -23.14
N LEU A 308 -19.89 0.25 -22.68
CA LEU A 308 -20.12 -0.94 -23.51
C LEU A 308 -21.22 -1.80 -22.88
N TYR A 309 -22.27 -2.11 -23.65
CA TYR A 309 -23.33 -3.02 -23.27
C TYR A 309 -23.28 -4.25 -24.17
N ILE A 310 -22.88 -5.40 -23.64
CA ILE A 310 -22.84 -6.68 -24.35
C ILE A 310 -24.16 -7.40 -24.08
N SER A 311 -24.96 -7.61 -25.11
CA SER A 311 -26.31 -8.15 -25.03
C SER A 311 -26.40 -9.53 -25.67
N LEU A 312 -26.51 -10.57 -24.84
CA LEU A 312 -26.53 -11.98 -25.23
C LEU A 312 -27.93 -12.40 -25.70
N HIS A 313 -28.01 -13.06 -26.86
CA HIS A 313 -29.28 -13.56 -27.41
C HIS A 313 -29.70 -14.90 -26.79
N GLY A 314 -31.01 -15.19 -26.88
CA GLY A 314 -31.62 -16.48 -26.50
C GLY A 314 -31.50 -17.57 -27.57
N GLY A 315 -32.35 -18.60 -27.50
CA GLY A 315 -32.44 -19.63 -28.56
C GLY A 315 -31.39 -20.75 -28.48
N GLY A 316 -30.96 -21.13 -27.28
CA GLY A 316 -30.10 -22.30 -27.09
C GLY A 316 -30.83 -23.63 -27.27
N GLY A 317 -30.13 -24.63 -27.79
CA GLY A 317 -30.67 -25.97 -28.06
C GLY A 317 -31.66 -26.00 -29.22
N THR A 318 -31.58 -25.02 -30.13
CA THR A 318 -32.47 -24.87 -31.29
C THR A 318 -31.70 -25.01 -32.61
N THR A 319 -32.40 -25.00 -33.74
CA THR A 319 -31.78 -24.96 -35.06
C THR A 319 -31.01 -23.67 -35.27
N GLN A 320 -30.03 -23.68 -36.17
CA GLN A 320 -29.26 -22.48 -36.51
C GLN A 320 -30.17 -21.32 -36.96
N ALA A 321 -31.19 -21.59 -37.77
CA ALA A 321 -32.12 -20.57 -38.26
C ALA A 321 -32.85 -19.84 -37.12
N VAL A 322 -33.33 -20.59 -36.11
CA VAL A 322 -33.98 -20.02 -34.92
C VAL A 322 -32.97 -19.24 -34.07
N ASN A 323 -31.77 -19.78 -33.88
CA ASN A 323 -30.72 -19.12 -33.12
C ASN A 323 -30.29 -17.78 -33.76
N ASP A 324 -30.11 -17.77 -35.09
CA ASP A 324 -29.75 -16.57 -35.85
C ASP A 324 -30.89 -15.54 -35.84
N GLN A 325 -32.16 -15.98 -35.86
CA GLN A 325 -33.32 -15.10 -35.65
C GLN A 325 -33.30 -14.44 -34.27
N GLN A 326 -33.00 -15.21 -33.20
CA GLN A 326 -32.87 -14.64 -31.85
C GLN A 326 -31.73 -13.63 -31.76
N TRP A 327 -30.59 -13.90 -32.41
CA TRP A 327 -29.51 -12.93 -32.51
C TRP A 327 -29.94 -11.66 -33.25
N ASN A 328 -30.68 -11.77 -34.35
CA ASN A 328 -31.19 -10.61 -35.09
C ASN A 328 -32.14 -9.75 -34.23
N ASN A 329 -33.04 -10.38 -33.46
CA ASN A 329 -33.92 -9.66 -32.52
C ASN A 329 -33.10 -8.89 -31.46
N GLN A 330 -32.02 -9.50 -30.97
CA GLN A 330 -31.19 -8.92 -29.92
C GLN A 330 -30.50 -7.61 -30.35
N LYS A 331 -30.18 -7.44 -31.64
CA LYS A 331 -29.43 -6.28 -32.18
C LYS A 331 -30.07 -4.92 -31.91
N GLY A 332 -31.39 -4.88 -31.78
CA GLY A 332 -32.16 -3.65 -31.54
C GLY A 332 -33.01 -3.69 -30.26
N LEU A 333 -32.84 -4.70 -29.41
CA LEU A 333 -33.77 -4.94 -28.30
C LEU A 333 -33.74 -3.82 -27.25
N TYR A 334 -32.56 -3.26 -26.97
CA TYR A 334 -32.38 -2.17 -26.01
C TYR A 334 -31.61 -1.00 -26.61
N LYS A 335 -31.87 0.19 -26.06
CA LYS A 335 -31.23 1.44 -26.45
C LYS A 335 -30.70 2.18 -25.21
N PRO A 336 -29.41 2.05 -24.88
CA PRO A 336 -28.81 2.88 -23.83
C PRO A 336 -28.78 4.35 -24.24
N ALA A 337 -28.75 5.25 -23.25
CA ALA A 337 -28.62 6.69 -23.49
C ALA A 337 -27.28 7.05 -24.16
N GLU A 338 -26.22 6.32 -23.80
CA GLU A 338 -24.87 6.48 -24.35
C GLU A 338 -24.16 5.12 -24.35
N GLY A 339 -23.34 4.86 -25.36
CA GLY A 339 -22.39 3.75 -25.39
C GLY A 339 -22.47 2.90 -26.64
N VAL A 340 -21.57 1.93 -26.71
CA VAL A 340 -21.60 0.84 -27.68
C VAL A 340 -22.60 -0.21 -27.18
N TYR A 341 -23.70 -0.40 -27.88
CA TYR A 341 -24.63 -1.52 -27.66
C TYR A 341 -24.27 -2.63 -28.63
N LEU A 342 -23.73 -3.73 -28.12
CA LEU A 342 -23.22 -4.85 -28.89
C LEU A 342 -24.06 -6.11 -28.67
N SER A 343 -24.34 -6.85 -29.73
CA SER A 343 -24.96 -8.18 -29.69
C SER A 343 -24.07 -9.19 -30.40
N PRO A 344 -23.36 -10.07 -29.66
CA PRO A 344 -22.61 -11.16 -30.27
C PRO A 344 -23.55 -12.32 -30.61
N ARG A 345 -23.21 -13.10 -31.63
CA ARG A 345 -23.85 -14.38 -31.96
C ARG A 345 -23.01 -15.49 -31.36
N ALA A 346 -23.56 -16.29 -30.44
CA ALA A 346 -22.78 -17.34 -29.80
C ALA A 346 -22.23 -18.33 -30.83
N PRO A 347 -21.01 -18.85 -30.69
CA PRO A 347 -20.43 -19.71 -31.72
C PRO A 347 -21.15 -21.04 -31.95
N THR A 348 -21.96 -21.50 -31.00
CA THR A 348 -22.70 -22.77 -31.10
C THR A 348 -24.20 -22.56 -30.90
N ASN A 349 -24.99 -23.55 -31.33
CA ASN A 349 -26.46 -23.57 -31.17
C ASN A 349 -26.90 -24.43 -29.97
N THR A 350 -25.96 -24.90 -29.16
CA THR A 350 -26.21 -25.82 -28.04
C THR A 350 -27.03 -25.15 -26.93
N TRP A 351 -27.63 -25.94 -26.03
CA TRP A 351 -28.40 -25.41 -24.91
C TRP A 351 -27.55 -24.52 -23.98
N ASN A 352 -26.25 -24.81 -23.87
CA ASN A 352 -25.28 -24.09 -23.03
C ASN A 352 -24.38 -23.14 -23.84
N LEU A 353 -24.87 -22.60 -24.96
CA LEU A 353 -24.09 -21.81 -25.93
C LEU A 353 -23.19 -20.72 -25.31
N TRP A 354 -23.59 -20.11 -24.19
CA TRP A 354 -22.85 -19.05 -23.50
C TRP A 354 -21.98 -19.54 -22.33
N HIS A 355 -22.06 -20.81 -21.95
CA HIS A 355 -21.36 -21.37 -20.79
C HIS A 355 -20.00 -21.95 -21.18
N GLN A 356 -19.85 -22.33 -22.44
CA GLN A 356 -18.69 -23.09 -22.92
C GLN A 356 -17.38 -22.30 -22.78
N GLY A 357 -16.28 -23.01 -22.53
CA GLY A 357 -14.98 -22.39 -22.20
C GLY A 357 -14.38 -21.48 -23.27
N HIS A 358 -14.82 -21.57 -24.54
CA HIS A 358 -14.38 -20.68 -25.61
C HIS A 358 -15.01 -19.27 -25.54
N ILE A 359 -16.08 -19.08 -24.77
CA ILE A 359 -16.80 -17.80 -24.67
C ILE A 359 -15.96 -16.74 -23.98
N ASP A 360 -15.29 -17.08 -22.89
CA ASP A 360 -14.59 -16.08 -22.08
C ASP A 360 -13.36 -15.49 -22.82
N PRO A 361 -12.51 -16.29 -23.49
CA PRO A 361 -11.45 -15.74 -24.34
C PRO A 361 -11.97 -14.88 -25.50
N LEU A 362 -13.14 -15.22 -26.07
CA LEU A 362 -13.78 -14.41 -27.11
C LEU A 362 -14.28 -13.08 -26.56
N PHE A 363 -14.86 -13.04 -25.36
CA PHE A 363 -15.25 -11.80 -24.69
C PHE A 363 -14.04 -10.97 -24.25
N ASP A 364 -12.98 -11.59 -23.75
CA ASP A 364 -11.72 -10.90 -23.45
C ASP A 364 -11.18 -10.18 -24.68
N ARG A 365 -11.13 -10.87 -25.84
CA ARG A 365 -10.71 -10.28 -27.12
C ARG A 365 -11.66 -9.19 -27.60
N LEU A 366 -12.97 -9.40 -27.49
CA LEU A 366 -13.99 -8.44 -27.93
C LEU A 366 -13.95 -7.14 -27.13
N ILE A 367 -13.86 -7.24 -25.80
CA ILE A 367 -13.79 -6.08 -24.90
C ILE A 367 -12.52 -5.29 -25.20
N GLU A 368 -11.37 -5.95 -25.33
CA GLU A 368 -10.10 -5.30 -25.70
C GLU A 368 -10.20 -4.58 -27.05
N ASN A 369 -10.81 -5.22 -28.06
CA ASN A 369 -11.00 -4.57 -29.35
C ASN A 369 -11.83 -3.29 -29.21
N LEU A 370 -12.93 -3.31 -28.46
CA LEU A 370 -13.77 -2.12 -28.33
C LEU A 370 -13.15 -1.01 -27.46
N ILE A 371 -12.26 -1.37 -26.52
CA ILE A 371 -11.42 -0.38 -25.84
C ILE A 371 -10.53 0.35 -26.87
N VAL A 372 -9.96 -0.36 -27.83
CA VAL A 372 -9.00 0.18 -28.80
C VAL A 372 -9.65 0.91 -29.98
N PHE A 373 -10.73 0.34 -30.53
CA PHE A 373 -11.37 0.80 -31.76
C PHE A 373 -12.53 1.77 -31.50
N GLU A 374 -13.25 1.62 -30.39
CA GLU A 374 -14.42 2.44 -30.06
C GLU A 374 -14.21 3.35 -28.84
N ASP A 375 -13.00 3.35 -28.27
CA ASP A 375 -12.64 4.14 -27.09
C ASP A 375 -13.59 3.84 -25.92
N VAL A 376 -13.90 2.56 -25.72
CA VAL A 376 -14.68 2.08 -24.57
C VAL A 376 -13.88 2.28 -23.29
N ASP A 377 -14.55 2.85 -22.28
CA ASP A 377 -14.04 2.93 -20.91
C ASP A 377 -14.06 1.51 -20.29
N PRO A 378 -12.89 0.92 -19.96
CA PRO A 378 -12.84 -0.43 -19.38
C PRO A 378 -13.59 -0.54 -18.04
N ASP A 379 -13.85 0.60 -17.38
CA ASP A 379 -14.59 0.63 -16.11
C ASP A 379 -16.10 0.79 -16.30
N ARG A 380 -16.61 0.78 -17.55
CA ARG A 380 -18.04 0.90 -17.91
C ARG A 380 -18.47 -0.15 -18.92
N VAL A 381 -18.05 -1.40 -18.67
CA VAL A 381 -18.50 -2.58 -19.43
C VAL A 381 -19.62 -3.28 -18.68
N TYR A 382 -20.72 -3.56 -19.37
CA TYR A 382 -21.93 -4.14 -18.84
C TYR A 382 -22.31 -5.39 -19.64
N LEU A 383 -22.76 -6.43 -18.95
CA LEU A 383 -23.22 -7.68 -19.57
C LEU A 383 -24.72 -7.86 -19.33
N MET A 384 -25.47 -8.15 -20.37
CA MET A 384 -26.91 -8.41 -20.25
C MET A 384 -27.36 -9.49 -21.21
N GLY A 385 -28.50 -10.12 -20.95
CA GLY A 385 -28.96 -11.21 -21.81
C GLY A 385 -30.36 -11.69 -21.49
N TYR A 386 -31.04 -12.17 -22.51
CA TYR A 386 -32.43 -12.61 -22.41
C TYR A 386 -32.56 -14.12 -22.68
N SER A 387 -33.40 -14.82 -21.91
CA SER A 387 -33.64 -16.26 -22.07
C SER A 387 -32.34 -17.07 -21.92
N ALA A 388 -31.95 -17.90 -22.90
CA ALA A 388 -30.64 -18.56 -22.90
C ALA A 388 -29.46 -17.56 -22.81
N GLY A 389 -29.63 -16.33 -23.28
CA GLY A 389 -28.67 -15.25 -23.03
C GLY A 389 -28.62 -14.83 -21.57
N GLY A 390 -29.75 -14.89 -20.85
CA GLY A 390 -29.83 -14.72 -19.41
C GLY A 390 -29.16 -15.87 -18.64
N ASP A 391 -29.30 -17.12 -19.11
CA ASP A 391 -28.52 -18.26 -18.60
C ASP A 391 -27.01 -17.96 -18.72
N GLY A 392 -26.61 -17.43 -19.88
CA GLY A 392 -25.26 -16.92 -20.13
C GLY A 392 -24.81 -15.84 -19.15
N VAL A 393 -25.67 -14.88 -18.78
CA VAL A 393 -25.31 -13.84 -17.81
C VAL A 393 -25.03 -14.43 -16.43
N TYR A 394 -25.86 -15.38 -15.98
CA TYR A 394 -25.63 -16.07 -14.70
C TYR A 394 -24.27 -16.78 -14.65
N GLN A 395 -23.81 -17.31 -15.78
CA GLN A 395 -22.58 -18.08 -15.88
C GLN A 395 -21.34 -17.19 -16.12
N VAL A 396 -21.44 -16.25 -17.03
CA VAL A 396 -20.31 -15.39 -17.45
C VAL A 396 -20.05 -14.28 -16.42
N ALA A 397 -21.09 -13.67 -15.84
CA ALA A 397 -20.87 -12.52 -14.95
C ALA A 397 -20.05 -12.86 -13.70
N PRO A 398 -20.27 -14.00 -12.99
CA PRO A 398 -19.40 -14.40 -11.89
C PRO A 398 -17.96 -14.72 -12.35
N ARG A 399 -17.81 -15.39 -13.50
CA ARG A 399 -16.51 -15.79 -14.06
C ARG A 399 -15.65 -14.60 -14.49
N MET A 400 -16.30 -13.55 -15.01
CA MET A 400 -15.65 -12.36 -15.57
C MET A 400 -15.96 -11.09 -14.77
N ALA A 401 -16.31 -11.17 -13.48
CA ALA A 401 -16.73 -10.00 -12.72
C ALA A 401 -15.63 -8.91 -12.65
N ASP A 402 -14.36 -9.27 -12.80
CA ASP A 402 -13.24 -8.33 -12.86
C ASP A 402 -13.11 -7.57 -14.20
N ARG A 403 -14.00 -7.86 -15.17
CA ARG A 403 -14.19 -7.11 -16.43
C ARG A 403 -15.40 -6.18 -16.42
N LEU A 404 -16.33 -6.38 -15.48
CA LEU A 404 -17.66 -5.80 -15.55
C LEU A 404 -17.88 -4.73 -14.48
N ALA A 405 -18.68 -3.73 -14.79
CA ALA A 405 -19.21 -2.79 -13.82
C ALA A 405 -20.55 -3.27 -13.24
N ALA A 406 -21.40 -3.84 -14.09
CA ALA A 406 -22.64 -4.49 -13.70
C ALA A 406 -23.11 -5.51 -14.75
N ALA A 407 -24.04 -6.37 -14.36
CA ALA A 407 -24.71 -7.30 -15.24
C ALA A 407 -26.23 -7.39 -15.00
N ALA A 408 -26.99 -7.74 -16.04
CA ALA A 408 -28.43 -7.88 -16.00
C ALA A 408 -28.88 -9.22 -16.60
N MET A 409 -29.51 -10.04 -15.77
CA MET A 409 -30.09 -11.31 -16.16
C MET A 409 -31.58 -11.12 -16.43
N MET A 410 -32.04 -11.48 -17.64
CA MET A 410 -33.45 -11.41 -18.02
C MET A 410 -33.97 -12.78 -18.47
N ALA A 411 -35.03 -13.28 -17.82
CA ALA A 411 -35.73 -14.53 -18.17
C ALA A 411 -34.85 -15.79 -18.32
N GLY A 412 -33.70 -15.83 -17.65
CA GLY A 412 -32.76 -16.96 -17.66
C GLY A 412 -32.81 -17.83 -16.40
N HIS A 413 -32.05 -18.90 -16.43
CA HIS A 413 -31.89 -19.89 -15.37
C HIS A 413 -30.40 -20.04 -15.01
N PRO A 414 -30.03 -20.00 -13.71
CA PRO A 414 -28.64 -20.01 -13.28
C PRO A 414 -27.94 -21.36 -13.45
N ASN A 415 -28.70 -22.44 -13.55
CA ASN A 415 -28.20 -23.81 -13.51
C ASN A 415 -27.39 -24.03 -12.23
N ASP A 416 -26.11 -24.35 -12.35
CA ASP A 416 -25.17 -24.62 -11.27
C ASP A 416 -24.32 -23.39 -10.87
N SER A 417 -24.52 -22.24 -11.52
CA SER A 417 -23.80 -21.01 -11.18
C SER A 417 -24.14 -20.50 -9.78
N THR A 418 -23.20 -19.72 -9.21
CA THR A 418 -23.38 -19.15 -7.87
C THR A 418 -23.01 -17.67 -7.84
N PRO A 419 -23.64 -16.87 -6.95
CA PRO A 419 -23.43 -15.42 -6.91
C PRO A 419 -22.12 -14.97 -6.27
N HIS A 420 -21.29 -15.87 -5.73
CA HIS A 420 -20.16 -15.54 -4.86
C HIS A 420 -19.18 -14.52 -5.46
N SER A 421 -18.84 -14.66 -6.74
CA SER A 421 -17.89 -13.77 -7.43
C SER A 421 -18.48 -12.41 -7.83
N LEU A 422 -19.80 -12.21 -7.69
CA LEU A 422 -20.49 -10.96 -8.03
C LEU A 422 -20.31 -9.84 -7.00
N ARG A 423 -19.54 -10.09 -5.94
CA ARG A 423 -19.36 -9.17 -4.79
C ARG A 423 -19.14 -7.71 -5.20
N ASN A 424 -18.33 -7.49 -6.23
CA ASN A 424 -17.78 -6.17 -6.58
C ASN A 424 -18.47 -5.51 -7.78
N ILE A 425 -19.56 -6.09 -8.30
CA ILE A 425 -20.32 -5.52 -9.43
C ILE A 425 -21.80 -5.36 -9.06
N GLY A 426 -22.52 -4.54 -9.84
CA GLY A 426 -23.98 -4.55 -9.79
C GLY A 426 -24.55 -5.81 -10.48
N PHE A 427 -25.52 -6.49 -9.88
CA PHE A 427 -26.24 -7.58 -10.54
C PHE A 427 -27.76 -7.41 -10.44
N THR A 428 -28.47 -7.32 -11.58
CA THR A 428 -29.94 -7.21 -11.59
C THR A 428 -30.59 -8.44 -12.22
N ILE A 429 -31.72 -8.85 -11.66
CA ILE A 429 -32.53 -9.99 -12.10
C ILE A 429 -33.91 -9.46 -12.51
N HIS A 430 -34.32 -9.77 -13.73
CA HIS A 430 -35.64 -9.46 -14.26
C HIS A 430 -36.33 -10.75 -14.74
N MET A 431 -37.50 -11.03 -14.20
CA MET A 431 -38.19 -12.31 -14.43
C MET A 431 -39.70 -12.14 -14.51
N GLY A 432 -40.36 -12.87 -15.41
CA GLY A 432 -41.81 -12.95 -15.44
C GLY A 432 -42.35 -13.80 -14.30
N GLY A 433 -43.38 -13.34 -13.59
CA GLY A 433 -44.02 -14.10 -12.51
C GLY A 433 -44.68 -15.39 -13.00
N ARG A 434 -45.07 -15.45 -14.27
CA ARG A 434 -45.64 -16.62 -14.96
C ARG A 434 -44.63 -17.39 -15.80
N ASP A 435 -43.34 -17.02 -15.81
CA ASP A 435 -42.29 -17.80 -16.48
C ASP A 435 -41.88 -19.00 -15.61
N SER A 436 -42.74 -20.02 -15.59
CA SER A 436 -42.58 -21.21 -14.74
C SER A 436 -41.78 -22.33 -15.38
N ALA A 437 -41.38 -22.21 -16.66
CA ALA A 437 -40.54 -23.19 -17.32
C ALA A 437 -39.24 -23.37 -16.52
N TYR A 438 -38.86 -24.61 -16.21
CA TYR A 438 -37.71 -24.95 -15.38
C TYR A 438 -37.70 -24.25 -14.00
N ASN A 439 -38.87 -23.86 -13.48
CA ASN A 439 -39.02 -23.08 -12.26
C ASN A 439 -38.26 -21.73 -12.26
N ARG A 440 -38.02 -21.13 -13.44
CA ARG A 440 -37.26 -19.87 -13.58
C ARG A 440 -37.70 -18.77 -12.63
N ASN A 441 -39.00 -18.51 -12.52
CA ASN A 441 -39.56 -17.52 -11.59
C ASN A 441 -39.18 -17.78 -10.12
N LYS A 442 -39.31 -19.02 -9.64
CA LYS A 442 -38.96 -19.43 -8.28
C LYS A 442 -37.45 -19.36 -8.05
N VAL A 443 -36.66 -19.81 -9.03
CA VAL A 443 -35.20 -19.80 -8.95
C VAL A 443 -34.65 -18.37 -8.95
N ALA A 444 -35.22 -17.47 -9.76
CA ALA A 444 -34.89 -16.05 -9.72
C ALA A 444 -35.16 -15.41 -8.35
N ALA A 445 -36.29 -15.76 -7.72
CA ALA A 445 -36.59 -15.32 -6.36
C ALA A 445 -35.56 -15.85 -5.34
N ALA A 446 -35.22 -17.14 -5.42
CA ALA A 446 -34.24 -17.78 -4.55
C ALA A 446 -32.84 -17.17 -4.70
N TRP A 447 -32.40 -16.91 -5.93
CA TRP A 447 -31.12 -16.21 -6.21
C TRP A 447 -31.12 -14.79 -5.62
N GLY A 448 -32.26 -14.10 -5.68
CA GLY A 448 -32.46 -12.83 -5.00
C GLY A 448 -32.24 -12.92 -3.49
N GLN A 449 -32.78 -13.96 -2.84
CA GLN A 449 -32.57 -14.20 -1.41
C GLN A 449 -31.11 -14.54 -1.08
N GLN A 450 -30.42 -15.28 -1.95
CA GLN A 450 -28.99 -15.56 -1.79
C GLN A 450 -28.15 -14.28 -1.86
N LEU A 451 -28.40 -13.42 -2.85
CA LEU A 451 -27.75 -12.11 -2.96
C LEU A 451 -28.07 -11.20 -1.76
N GLY A 452 -29.32 -11.22 -1.27
CA GLY A 452 -29.73 -10.54 -0.05
C GLY A 452 -28.96 -11.01 1.18
N SER A 453 -28.80 -12.33 1.33
CA SER A 453 -28.07 -12.94 2.44
C SER A 453 -26.57 -12.62 2.39
N LEU A 454 -25.96 -12.71 1.20
CA LEU A 454 -24.56 -12.34 0.99
C LEU A 454 -24.31 -10.86 1.27
N ARG A 455 -25.21 -9.96 0.83
CA ARG A 455 -25.12 -8.53 1.14
C ARG A 455 -25.33 -8.24 2.63
N LYS A 456 -26.20 -8.97 3.31
CA LYS A 456 -26.39 -8.84 4.77
C LYS A 456 -25.09 -9.19 5.53
N ALA A 457 -24.39 -10.24 5.08
CA ALA A 457 -23.10 -10.65 5.64
C ALA A 457 -21.93 -9.73 5.22
N ASP A 458 -22.02 -9.10 4.04
CA ASP A 458 -21.04 -8.15 3.50
C ASP A 458 -21.73 -6.88 2.97
N PRO A 459 -22.04 -5.90 3.85
CA PRO A 459 -22.86 -4.74 3.48
C PRO A 459 -22.30 -3.86 2.35
N LYS A 460 -20.98 -3.95 2.08
CA LYS A 460 -20.30 -3.23 1.01
C LYS A 460 -20.31 -3.98 -0.34
N GLY A 461 -20.75 -5.23 -0.37
CA GLY A 461 -20.76 -6.09 -1.55
C GLY A 461 -22.17 -6.40 -2.07
N TYR A 462 -22.20 -7.10 -3.21
CA TYR A 462 -23.40 -7.73 -3.79
C TYR A 462 -24.54 -6.73 -4.01
N ALA A 463 -24.24 -5.56 -4.58
CA ALA A 463 -25.28 -4.60 -4.95
C ALA A 463 -26.20 -5.22 -6.01
N HIS A 464 -27.49 -5.37 -5.66
CA HIS A 464 -28.43 -6.08 -6.52
C HIS A 464 -29.81 -5.43 -6.56
N LEU A 465 -30.55 -5.78 -7.62
CA LEU A 465 -31.96 -5.47 -7.81
C LEU A 465 -32.65 -6.73 -8.36
N VAL A 466 -33.81 -7.08 -7.81
CA VAL A 466 -34.59 -8.22 -8.29
C VAL A 466 -36.00 -7.73 -8.59
N LYS A 467 -36.45 -7.92 -9.82
CA LYS A 467 -37.80 -7.57 -10.27
C LYS A 467 -38.48 -8.80 -10.87
N ILE A 468 -39.50 -9.28 -10.16
CA ILE A 468 -40.42 -10.32 -10.66
C ILE A 468 -41.72 -9.63 -11.07
N TYR A 469 -42.10 -9.70 -12.34
CA TYR A 469 -43.27 -9.03 -12.89
C TYR A 469 -44.49 -9.97 -12.84
N PRO A 470 -45.43 -9.84 -11.88
CA PRO A 470 -46.37 -10.91 -11.52
C PRO A 470 -47.22 -11.45 -12.69
N ASN A 471 -47.63 -10.57 -13.60
CA ASN A 471 -48.52 -10.89 -14.71
C ASN A 471 -47.80 -11.19 -16.04
N LYS A 472 -46.47 -11.20 -16.06
CA LYS A 472 -45.69 -11.44 -17.28
C LYS A 472 -45.18 -12.88 -17.36
N GLY A 473 -45.17 -13.43 -18.57
CA GLY A 473 -44.59 -14.74 -18.87
C GLY A 473 -43.11 -14.64 -19.25
N HIS A 474 -42.64 -15.54 -20.11
CA HIS A 474 -41.24 -15.54 -20.57
C HIS A 474 -40.86 -14.23 -21.27
N TRP A 475 -41.79 -13.63 -22.01
CA TRP A 475 -41.66 -12.27 -22.53
C TRP A 475 -42.24 -11.24 -21.55
N MET A 476 -41.44 -10.25 -21.17
CA MET A 476 -41.79 -9.25 -20.15
C MET A 476 -42.23 -7.90 -20.72
N ASP A 477 -42.60 -7.84 -22.01
CA ASP A 477 -43.02 -6.61 -22.70
C ASP A 477 -42.01 -5.46 -22.58
N ARG A 478 -40.71 -5.79 -22.62
CA ARG A 478 -39.58 -4.85 -22.44
C ARG A 478 -39.56 -4.10 -21.11
N LEU A 479 -40.36 -4.49 -20.11
CA LEU A 479 -40.29 -3.89 -18.77
C LEU A 479 -38.90 -4.08 -18.12
N ASP A 480 -38.19 -5.10 -18.54
CA ASP A 480 -36.83 -5.42 -18.16
C ASP A 480 -35.77 -4.47 -18.75
N ALA A 481 -36.12 -3.64 -19.75
CA ALA A 481 -35.25 -2.56 -20.24
C ALA A 481 -34.86 -1.55 -19.15
N ALA A 482 -35.61 -1.51 -18.03
CA ALA A 482 -35.24 -0.77 -16.82
C ALA A 482 -33.87 -1.18 -16.24
N ALA A 483 -33.34 -2.36 -16.61
CA ALA A 483 -32.00 -2.81 -16.25
C ALA A 483 -30.90 -1.91 -16.83
N VAL A 484 -31.09 -1.36 -18.03
CA VAL A 484 -30.07 -0.57 -18.75
C VAL A 484 -29.68 0.69 -17.98
N PRO A 485 -30.62 1.60 -17.61
CA PRO A 485 -30.28 2.76 -16.79
C PRO A 485 -29.90 2.40 -15.36
N TRP A 486 -30.27 1.22 -14.86
CA TRP A 486 -29.80 0.74 -13.55
C TRP A 486 -28.32 0.36 -13.57
N MET A 487 -27.89 -0.46 -14.55
CA MET A 487 -26.49 -0.84 -14.74
C MET A 487 -25.58 0.37 -14.98
N ALA A 488 -26.05 1.36 -15.74
CA ALA A 488 -25.29 2.56 -16.07
C ALA A 488 -24.79 3.37 -14.85
N LYS A 489 -25.37 3.15 -13.66
CA LYS A 489 -24.96 3.79 -12.40
C LYS A 489 -23.67 3.20 -11.81
N PHE A 490 -23.27 2.02 -12.27
CA PHE A 490 -22.10 1.31 -11.76
C PHE A 490 -20.86 1.62 -12.58
N ARG A 491 -19.71 1.65 -11.90
CA ARG A 491 -18.39 1.63 -12.50
C ARG A 491 -17.58 0.52 -11.85
N ARG A 492 -16.79 -0.18 -12.66
CA ARG A 492 -15.91 -1.23 -12.18
C ARG A 492 -14.87 -0.64 -11.24
N ASN A 493 -14.62 -1.33 -10.13
CA ASN A 493 -13.45 -1.10 -9.31
C ASN A 493 -12.45 -2.24 -9.53
N ILE A 494 -11.41 -2.02 -10.32
CA ILE A 494 -10.36 -3.03 -10.58
C ILE A 494 -9.47 -3.30 -9.34
N HIS A 495 -9.58 -2.46 -8.32
CA HIS A 495 -8.79 -2.48 -7.09
C HIS A 495 -9.69 -2.62 -5.84
N PRO A 496 -10.60 -3.61 -5.76
CA PRO A 496 -11.51 -3.73 -4.64
C PRO A 496 -10.76 -4.07 -3.35
N ASP A 497 -11.25 -3.60 -2.22
CA ASP A 497 -10.65 -3.90 -0.90
C ASP A 497 -10.87 -5.36 -0.47
N ARG A 498 -11.81 -6.08 -1.10
CA ARG A 498 -12.05 -7.49 -0.84
C ARG A 498 -12.50 -8.19 -2.12
N ILE A 499 -11.94 -9.37 -2.35
CA ILE A 499 -12.22 -10.24 -3.48
C ILE A 499 -12.79 -11.54 -2.92
N VAL A 500 -13.89 -11.99 -3.51
CA VAL A 500 -14.38 -13.36 -3.40
C VAL A 500 -14.29 -13.94 -4.79
N TRP A 501 -13.39 -14.89 -4.99
CA TRP A 501 -13.15 -15.53 -6.27
C TRP A 501 -13.56 -17.00 -6.19
N ARG A 502 -14.76 -17.30 -6.71
CA ARG A 502 -15.23 -18.67 -6.94
C ARG A 502 -14.82 -19.11 -8.34
N GLN A 503 -13.99 -20.13 -8.43
CA GLN A 503 -13.69 -20.82 -9.68
C GLN A 503 -14.89 -21.67 -10.09
N ASP A 504 -15.18 -21.69 -11.38
CA ASP A 504 -16.23 -22.54 -11.95
C ASP A 504 -15.64 -23.84 -12.53
N ASP A 505 -16.38 -24.56 -13.37
CA ASP A 505 -15.84 -25.59 -14.28
C ASP A 505 -14.91 -24.97 -15.34
N VAL A 506 -15.29 -23.82 -15.88
CA VAL A 506 -14.39 -22.96 -16.66
C VAL A 506 -13.54 -22.14 -15.69
N THR A 507 -12.26 -22.51 -15.59
CA THR A 507 -11.34 -21.92 -14.61
C THR A 507 -10.52 -20.78 -15.21
N HIS A 508 -10.26 -19.76 -14.40
CA HIS A 508 -9.45 -18.59 -14.77
C HIS A 508 -8.12 -18.54 -14.02
N SER A 509 -7.10 -17.97 -14.64
CA SER A 509 -5.79 -17.75 -14.01
C SER A 509 -5.68 -16.41 -13.29
N ARG A 510 -6.69 -15.54 -13.41
CA ARG A 510 -6.67 -14.18 -12.90
C ARG A 510 -8.06 -13.69 -12.53
N PHE A 511 -8.14 -12.95 -11.43
CA PHE A 511 -9.34 -12.24 -11.02
C PHE A 511 -8.98 -11.00 -10.19
N TYR A 512 -9.27 -9.81 -10.70
CA TYR A 512 -8.82 -8.52 -10.14
C TYR A 512 -7.29 -8.48 -9.96
N TRP A 513 -6.82 -8.28 -8.73
CA TRP A 513 -5.41 -8.24 -8.35
C TRP A 513 -4.86 -9.60 -7.86
N LEU A 514 -5.59 -10.70 -8.08
CA LEU A 514 -5.16 -12.06 -7.76
C LEU A 514 -4.88 -12.86 -9.04
N ALA A 515 -3.87 -13.71 -8.98
CA ALA A 515 -3.53 -14.64 -10.05
C ALA A 515 -3.11 -16.01 -9.52
N VAL A 516 -3.53 -17.06 -10.21
CA VAL A 516 -3.17 -18.46 -9.93
C VAL A 516 -2.64 -19.05 -11.24
N ASP A 517 -1.48 -19.68 -11.19
CA ASP A 517 -0.92 -20.32 -12.38
C ASP A 517 -1.79 -21.49 -12.86
N ASN A 518 -1.63 -21.85 -14.13
CA ASN A 518 -2.48 -22.88 -14.75
C ASN A 518 -2.42 -24.24 -14.06
N LYS A 519 -1.31 -24.60 -13.39
CA LYS A 519 -1.12 -25.89 -12.71
C LYS A 519 -1.81 -25.94 -11.35
N ASN A 520 -2.00 -24.79 -10.71
CA ASN A 520 -2.59 -24.66 -9.39
C ASN A 520 -4.09 -24.27 -9.40
N ARG A 521 -4.71 -24.06 -10.57
CA ARG A 521 -6.16 -23.80 -10.66
C ARG A 521 -6.95 -25.00 -10.17
N LYS A 522 -7.91 -24.75 -9.27
CA LYS A 522 -8.84 -25.76 -8.77
C LYS A 522 -10.27 -25.33 -9.08
N GLY A 523 -10.97 -26.07 -9.94
CA GLY A 523 -12.37 -25.83 -10.24
C GLY A 523 -13.25 -25.91 -8.99
N ARG A 524 -14.37 -25.19 -8.99
CA ARG A 524 -15.36 -25.15 -7.88
C ARG A 524 -14.76 -24.75 -6.52
N SER A 525 -13.59 -24.11 -6.50
CA SER A 525 -12.92 -23.67 -5.28
C SER A 525 -13.13 -22.18 -5.03
N THR A 526 -12.97 -21.74 -3.77
CA THR A 526 -13.15 -20.33 -3.38
C THR A 526 -11.88 -19.77 -2.79
N LEU A 527 -11.41 -18.65 -3.32
CA LEU A 527 -10.31 -17.87 -2.78
C LEU A 527 -10.83 -16.50 -2.33
N ILE A 528 -10.51 -16.10 -1.10
CA ILE A 528 -10.96 -14.84 -0.51
C ILE A 528 -9.74 -14.09 -0.01
N ALA A 529 -9.60 -12.84 -0.45
CA ALA A 529 -8.54 -11.94 -0.02
C ALA A 529 -9.08 -10.55 0.23
N SER A 530 -8.55 -9.88 1.25
CA SER A 530 -8.88 -8.50 1.60
C SER A 530 -7.63 -7.65 1.79
N ARG A 531 -7.82 -6.34 1.70
CA ARG A 531 -6.78 -5.32 1.81
C ARG A 531 -7.17 -4.29 2.87
N THR A 532 -6.22 -3.92 3.69
CA THR A 532 -6.34 -2.79 4.63
C THR A 532 -4.99 -2.10 4.73
N GLY A 533 -4.91 -0.86 4.23
CA GLY A 533 -3.64 -0.12 4.15
C GLY A 533 -2.58 -0.88 3.34
N GLN A 534 -1.41 -1.10 3.95
CA GLN A 534 -0.26 -1.86 3.41
C GLN A 534 -0.37 -3.38 3.59
N THR A 535 -1.51 -3.90 4.05
CA THR A 535 -1.66 -5.32 4.40
C THR A 535 -2.68 -6.00 3.50
N ILE A 536 -2.28 -7.13 2.92
CA ILE A 536 -3.17 -8.09 2.26
C ILE A 536 -3.39 -9.26 3.21
N ARG A 537 -4.65 -9.60 3.46
CA ARG A 537 -5.06 -10.77 4.21
C ARG A 537 -5.67 -11.79 3.25
N ILE A 538 -5.08 -12.98 3.18
CA ILE A 538 -5.68 -14.13 2.55
C ILE A 538 -6.54 -14.83 3.60
N GLU A 539 -7.86 -14.77 3.41
CA GLU A 539 -8.85 -15.33 4.34
C GLU A 539 -9.14 -16.79 4.02
N THR A 540 -9.08 -17.15 2.74
CA THR A 540 -9.27 -18.52 2.29
C THR A 540 -8.46 -18.71 1.01
N SER A 541 -7.67 -19.78 0.93
CA SER A 541 -6.96 -20.16 -0.28
C SER A 541 -7.08 -21.66 -0.52
N PRO A 542 -7.59 -22.09 -1.67
CA PRO A 542 -7.61 -23.50 -2.06
C PRO A 542 -6.30 -23.93 -2.76
N VAL A 543 -5.36 -23.00 -2.91
CA VAL A 543 -4.11 -23.17 -3.68
C VAL A 543 -2.90 -22.99 -2.79
N LYS A 544 -1.81 -23.69 -3.13
CA LYS A 544 -0.52 -23.62 -2.40
C LYS A 544 0.35 -22.44 -2.83
N ARG A 545 0.08 -21.87 -4.00
CA ARG A 545 0.82 -20.77 -4.61
C ARG A 545 -0.16 -19.75 -5.17
N LEU A 546 0.05 -18.48 -4.85
CA LEU A 546 -0.79 -17.37 -5.25
C LEU A 546 0.08 -16.18 -5.66
N THR A 547 -0.22 -15.57 -6.79
CA THR A 547 0.35 -14.28 -7.18
C THR A 547 -0.60 -13.17 -6.79
N ILE A 548 -0.07 -12.15 -6.11
CA ILE A 548 -0.80 -10.96 -5.69
C ILE A 548 -0.18 -9.77 -6.41
N ARG A 549 -1.01 -8.99 -7.08
CA ARG A 549 -0.60 -7.84 -7.89
C ARG A 549 -0.93 -6.55 -7.18
N PHE A 550 -0.12 -5.54 -7.40
CA PHE A 550 -0.23 -4.27 -6.70
C PHE A 550 -0.10 -3.10 -7.65
N ASP A 551 -0.87 -2.05 -7.34
CA ASP A 551 -0.88 -0.78 -8.07
C ASP A 551 -0.72 0.37 -7.07
N ASP A 552 -0.09 1.46 -7.49
CA ASP A 552 0.05 2.69 -6.69
C ASP A 552 -1.28 3.34 -6.30
N LYS A 553 -2.38 3.00 -6.98
CA LYS A 553 -3.74 3.41 -6.61
C LYS A 553 -4.31 2.56 -5.48
N MET A 554 -3.74 1.39 -5.23
CA MET A 554 -4.13 0.52 -4.12
C MET A 554 -3.40 0.94 -2.86
N LEU A 555 -2.08 0.95 -2.89
CA LEU A 555 -1.24 1.12 -1.71
C LEU A 555 0.09 1.80 -2.08
N ASP A 556 0.89 2.13 -1.07
CA ASP A 556 2.20 2.76 -1.25
C ASP A 556 3.27 1.69 -1.52
N LEU A 557 3.64 1.53 -2.79
CA LEU A 557 4.65 0.54 -3.22
C LEU A 557 6.08 0.94 -2.81
N ASP A 558 6.30 2.14 -2.27
CA ASP A 558 7.60 2.55 -1.72
C ASP A 558 7.73 2.17 -0.24
N LYS A 559 6.69 1.56 0.35
CA LYS A 559 6.68 1.04 1.72
C LYS A 559 6.54 -0.48 1.74
N PRO A 560 7.00 -1.14 2.82
CA PRO A 560 6.79 -2.57 2.97
C PRO A 560 5.29 -2.94 2.89
N ILE A 561 4.99 -3.99 2.15
CA ILE A 561 3.68 -4.63 2.05
C ILE A 561 3.76 -5.92 2.87
N VAL A 562 2.69 -6.18 3.64
CA VAL A 562 2.55 -7.43 4.39
C VAL A 562 1.49 -8.28 3.72
N VAL A 563 1.81 -9.52 3.39
CA VAL A 563 0.83 -10.54 2.99
C VAL A 563 0.75 -11.58 4.10
N GLN A 564 -0.46 -11.82 4.60
CA GLN A 564 -0.69 -12.77 5.70
C GLN A 564 -1.85 -13.70 5.43
N SER A 565 -1.76 -14.93 5.93
CA SER A 565 -2.85 -15.91 6.01
C SER A 565 -2.98 -16.31 7.47
N ASP A 566 -4.13 -16.04 8.09
CA ASP A 566 -4.33 -16.20 9.54
C ASP A 566 -3.27 -15.47 10.40
N LYS A 567 -2.39 -16.20 11.07
CA LYS A 567 -1.24 -15.70 11.85
C LYS A 567 0.09 -15.78 11.09
N LEU A 568 0.11 -16.44 9.93
CA LEU A 568 1.30 -16.65 9.12
C LEU A 568 1.56 -15.44 8.22
N THR A 569 2.74 -14.83 8.36
CA THR A 569 3.23 -13.82 7.41
C THR A 569 3.88 -14.53 6.23
N LEU A 570 3.24 -14.47 5.06
CA LEU A 570 3.73 -15.07 3.82
C LEU A 570 4.72 -14.15 3.08
N HIS A 571 4.60 -12.84 3.26
CA HIS A 571 5.53 -11.86 2.71
C HIS A 571 5.57 -10.60 3.58
N LYS A 572 6.75 -10.00 3.72
CA LYS A 572 6.94 -8.67 4.30
C LYS A 572 8.12 -7.98 3.62
N GLY A 573 7.87 -6.97 2.80
CA GLY A 573 8.91 -6.27 2.08
C GLY A 573 8.39 -5.24 1.08
N VAL A 574 9.29 -4.44 0.53
CA VAL A 574 8.97 -3.56 -0.60
C VAL A 574 8.87 -4.43 -1.85
N VAL A 575 7.79 -4.27 -2.63
CA VAL A 575 7.58 -5.00 -3.88
C VAL A 575 7.87 -4.04 -5.05
N PRO A 576 8.92 -4.29 -5.86
CA PRO A 576 9.35 -3.33 -6.86
C PRO A 576 8.35 -3.22 -8.01
N ARG A 577 8.22 -2.01 -8.55
CA ARG A 577 7.59 -1.77 -9.84
C ARG A 577 8.56 -2.22 -10.93
N THR A 578 8.12 -3.00 -11.93
CA THR A 578 9.00 -3.48 -13.01
C THR A 578 8.33 -3.42 -14.37
N LEU A 579 9.11 -3.29 -15.44
CA LEU A 579 8.60 -3.39 -16.82
C LEU A 579 8.11 -4.81 -17.13
N ALA A 580 8.75 -5.83 -16.55
CA ALA A 580 8.37 -7.23 -16.72
C ALA A 580 6.93 -7.48 -16.23
N THR A 581 6.57 -6.96 -15.06
CA THR A 581 5.19 -7.08 -14.54
C THR A 581 4.20 -6.26 -15.36
N LEU A 582 4.56 -5.03 -15.77
CA LEU A 582 3.71 -4.21 -16.63
C LEU A 582 3.36 -4.91 -17.95
N VAL A 583 4.36 -5.42 -18.67
CA VAL A 583 4.11 -6.07 -19.98
C VAL A 583 3.39 -7.40 -19.83
N THR A 584 3.68 -8.17 -18.78
CA THR A 584 2.98 -9.44 -18.49
C THR A 584 1.51 -9.18 -18.22
N THR A 585 1.19 -8.25 -17.33
CA THR A 585 -0.19 -7.99 -16.92
C THR A 585 -1.02 -7.27 -17.98
N LEU A 586 -0.35 -6.52 -18.87
CA LEU A 586 -0.96 -5.97 -20.09
C LEU A 586 -1.32 -7.09 -21.07
N ALA A 587 -0.38 -7.99 -21.38
CA ALA A 587 -0.60 -9.09 -22.33
C ALA A 587 -1.70 -10.06 -21.88
N GLU A 588 -1.85 -10.28 -20.57
CA GLU A 588 -2.89 -11.15 -20.01
C GLU A 588 -4.32 -10.62 -20.19
N ARG A 589 -4.51 -9.31 -20.23
CA ARG A 589 -5.85 -8.71 -20.04
C ARG A 589 -6.25 -7.70 -21.13
N GLY A 590 -5.30 -7.03 -21.76
CA GLY A 590 -5.59 -6.03 -22.80
C GLY A 590 -6.37 -4.81 -22.28
N ASP A 591 -6.18 -4.47 -20.99
CA ASP A 591 -6.94 -3.45 -20.28
C ASP A 591 -5.97 -2.46 -19.61
N PRO A 592 -5.98 -1.17 -19.99
CA PRO A 592 -5.06 -0.17 -19.44
C PRO A 592 -5.26 0.07 -17.94
N ARG A 593 -6.45 -0.19 -17.40
CA ARG A 593 -6.77 -0.09 -15.97
C ARG A 593 -6.28 -1.30 -15.18
N GLY A 594 -6.13 -2.44 -15.86
CA GLY A 594 -5.65 -3.71 -15.30
C GLY A 594 -4.14 -3.95 -15.47
N VAL A 595 -3.34 -2.96 -15.85
CA VAL A 595 -1.88 -3.11 -15.95
C VAL A 595 -1.23 -2.84 -14.59
N PHE A 596 -0.80 -3.90 -13.91
CA PHE A 596 -0.19 -3.82 -12.58
C PHE A 596 1.34 -3.70 -12.69
N PRO A 597 1.98 -2.75 -11.98
CA PRO A 597 3.43 -2.56 -12.04
C PRO A 597 4.22 -3.51 -11.13
N ALA A 598 3.59 -4.07 -10.10
CA ALA A 598 4.26 -4.86 -9.08
C ALA A 598 3.46 -6.13 -8.78
N GLU A 599 4.16 -7.21 -8.44
CA GLU A 599 3.53 -8.44 -7.98
C GLU A 599 4.45 -9.22 -7.05
N VAL A 600 3.86 -10.05 -6.19
CA VAL A 600 4.57 -10.99 -5.34
C VAL A 600 3.92 -12.36 -5.47
N VAL A 601 4.74 -13.39 -5.52
CA VAL A 601 4.30 -14.78 -5.41
C VAL A 601 4.45 -15.20 -3.95
N VAL A 602 3.37 -15.69 -3.36
CA VAL A 602 3.37 -16.29 -2.03
C VAL A 602 3.07 -17.78 -2.11
N GLU A 603 3.77 -18.55 -1.30
CA GLU A 603 3.58 -20.00 -1.16
C GLU A 603 3.37 -20.34 0.31
N TRP A 604 2.42 -21.23 0.59
CA TRP A 604 2.25 -21.75 1.94
C TRP A 604 3.37 -22.76 2.23
N PRO A 605 4.04 -22.65 3.39
CA PRO A 605 5.04 -23.63 3.78
C PRO A 605 4.42 -25.02 3.82
N LYS A 606 5.16 -26.04 3.38
CA LYS A 606 4.73 -27.43 3.52
C LYS A 606 4.46 -27.67 5.00
N THR A 607 3.23 -28.01 5.36
CA THR A 607 2.94 -28.56 6.69
C THR A 607 3.80 -29.80 6.83
N ALA A 608 4.72 -29.81 7.81
CA ALA A 608 5.36 -31.04 8.24
C ALA A 608 4.23 -32.03 8.53
N ALA A 609 4.24 -33.19 7.86
CA ALA A 609 3.34 -34.27 8.19
C ALA A 609 3.50 -34.54 9.69
N ARG A 610 2.41 -34.37 10.44
CA ARG A 610 2.31 -34.87 11.81
C ARG A 610 1.88 -36.31 11.76
#